data_AF-A0A7C9HMG9-F1
#
_entry.id   AF-A0A7C9HMG9-F1
#
_cell.length_a   1.000
_cell.length_b   1.000
_cell.length_c   1.000
_cell.angle_alpha   90.00
_cell.angle_beta   90.00
_cell.angle_gamma   90.00
#
_symmetry.space_group_name_H-M   'P 1'
#
loop_
_entity.id
_entity.type
_entity.pdbx_description
1 polymer ?
#
loop_
_entity_poly.entity_id
_entity_poly.type
_entity_poly.pdbx_seq_one_letter_code
_entity_poly.pdbx_strand_id
1 'polypeptide(L)'
;MKVKNGFNLREVCGENIIVAEGDENIDFSNIISMNESSAYLWQEVQKLDNFTIDTLTQLLCEQYEIDEETAKKDVTTLATQWAAAGIIEGEDMPEVKVEMTQDKKDIEPKKEQETNEEGKKKGFFKRIFG
;
A
#
# COMPACT_ATOMS: atom_id res chain seq x y z
N MET A 1 -4.09 0.99 -19.26
CA MET A 1 -3.11 1.72 -18.41
C MET A 1 -1.69 1.25 -18.72
N LYS A 2 -0.64 1.98 -18.29
CA LYS A 2 0.78 1.62 -18.50
C LYS A 2 1.67 2.12 -17.34
N VAL A 3 2.87 1.55 -17.22
CA VAL A 3 3.87 2.02 -16.24
C VAL A 3 4.38 3.40 -16.66
N LYS A 4 4.51 4.31 -15.69
CA LYS A 4 5.10 5.62 -15.94
C LYS A 4 6.63 5.51 -15.95
N ASN A 5 7.26 6.21 -16.88
CA ASN A 5 8.72 6.24 -16.97
C ASN A 5 9.36 6.86 -15.72
N GLY A 6 10.57 6.42 -15.39
CA GLY A 6 11.32 6.93 -14.25
C GLY A 6 10.94 6.31 -12.91
N PHE A 7 10.28 5.15 -12.91
CA PHE A 7 10.04 4.34 -11.70
C PHE A 7 10.65 2.96 -11.88
N ASN A 8 11.58 2.59 -11.01
CA ASN A 8 12.32 1.34 -11.07
C ASN A 8 12.12 0.51 -9.81
N LEU A 9 11.97 -0.81 -9.97
CA LEU A 9 11.97 -1.77 -8.87
C LEU A 9 13.41 -2.06 -8.44
N ARG A 10 13.68 -1.92 -7.14
CA ARG A 10 14.96 -2.25 -6.51
C ARG A 10 14.74 -3.17 -5.32
N GLU A 11 15.73 -4.01 -5.07
CA GLU A 11 15.79 -4.81 -3.85
C GLU A 11 16.78 -4.16 -2.87
N VAL A 12 16.32 -3.87 -1.65
CA VAL A 12 17.15 -3.29 -0.58
C VAL A 12 16.91 -4.09 0.70
N CYS A 13 17.96 -4.71 1.24
CA CYS A 13 17.88 -5.54 2.45
C CYS A 13 16.83 -6.68 2.39
N GLY A 14 16.56 -7.21 1.19
CA GLY A 14 15.54 -8.27 0.98
C GLY A 14 14.12 -7.74 0.82
N GLU A 15 13.92 -6.42 0.79
CA GLU A 15 12.63 -5.79 0.53
C GLU A 15 12.60 -5.23 -0.90
N ASN A 16 11.45 -5.37 -1.56
CA ASN A 16 11.21 -4.80 -2.88
C ASN A 16 10.65 -3.39 -2.74
N ILE A 17 11.27 -2.41 -3.40
CA ILE A 17 10.83 -1.02 -3.38
C ILE A 17 10.79 -0.41 -4.78
N ILE A 18 9.83 0.48 -5.03
CA ILE A 18 9.82 1.35 -6.21
C ILE A 18 10.52 2.65 -5.86
N VAL A 19 11.47 3.04 -6.72
CA VAL A 19 12.24 4.28 -6.61
C VAL A 19 12.01 5.13 -7.85
N ALA A 20 11.73 6.41 -7.62
CA ALA A 20 11.73 7.44 -8.64
C ALA A 20 13.17 7.78 -9.08
N GLU A 21 13.45 7.70 -10.38
CA GLU A 21 14.77 7.98 -10.96
C GLU A 21 14.64 8.88 -12.20
N GLY A 22 15.50 9.90 -12.29
CA GLY A 22 15.60 10.81 -13.43
C GLY A 22 15.40 12.29 -13.07
N ASP A 23 15.84 13.18 -13.96
CA ASP A 23 15.76 14.64 -13.77
C ASP A 23 14.32 15.18 -13.68
N GLU A 24 13.35 14.39 -14.16
CA GLU A 24 11.92 14.69 -14.14
C GLU A 24 11.27 14.38 -12.78
N ASN A 25 11.98 13.67 -11.90
CA ASN A 25 11.46 13.12 -10.65
C ASN A 25 12.47 13.35 -9.51
N ILE A 26 12.73 14.64 -9.20
CA ILE A 26 13.72 15.09 -8.21
C ILE A 26 13.30 14.78 -6.75
N ASP A 27 12.06 14.31 -6.53
CA ASP A 27 11.55 13.97 -5.20
C ASP A 27 11.70 12.47 -4.91
N PHE A 28 12.88 12.09 -4.41
CA PHE A 28 13.22 10.74 -3.94
C PHE A 28 12.43 10.31 -2.68
N SER A 29 11.53 11.15 -2.16
CA SER A 29 10.80 10.88 -0.92
C SER A 29 9.68 9.84 -1.09
N ASN A 30 9.29 9.53 -2.33
CA ASN A 30 8.22 8.58 -2.62
C ASN A 30 8.77 7.17 -2.84
N ILE A 31 9.19 6.53 -1.76
CA ILE A 31 9.51 5.10 -1.74
C ILE A 31 8.22 4.32 -1.51
N ILE A 32 7.91 3.39 -2.43
CA ILE A 32 6.75 2.51 -2.30
C ILE A 32 7.26 1.10 -2.05
N SER A 33 6.91 0.53 -0.90
CA SER A 33 7.21 -0.87 -0.59
C SER A 33 6.29 -1.79 -1.38
N MET A 34 6.86 -2.86 -1.93
CA MET A 34 6.17 -3.89 -2.68
C MET A 34 6.26 -5.21 -1.92
N ASN A 35 5.13 -5.90 -1.80
CA ASN A 35 5.15 -7.31 -1.40
C ASN A 35 5.60 -8.17 -2.60
N GLU A 36 5.77 -9.48 -2.38
CA GLU A 36 6.25 -10.39 -3.42
C GLU A 36 5.34 -10.40 -4.66
N SER A 37 4.03 -10.48 -4.45
CA SER A 37 3.04 -10.53 -5.53
C SER A 37 2.98 -9.22 -6.33
N SER A 38 3.06 -8.07 -5.66
CA SER A 38 3.05 -6.77 -6.34
C SER A 38 4.37 -6.51 -7.07
N ALA A 39 5.51 -6.95 -6.53
CA ALA A 39 6.81 -6.90 -7.21
C ALA A 39 6.81 -7.77 -8.48
N TYR A 40 6.29 -8.99 -8.39
CA TYR A 40 6.12 -9.88 -9.55
C TYR A 40 5.27 -9.22 -10.64
N LEU A 41 4.06 -8.74 -10.27
CA LEU A 41 3.17 -8.08 -11.23
C LEU A 41 3.85 -6.86 -11.87
N TRP A 42 4.56 -6.05 -11.09
CA TRP A 42 5.32 -4.90 -11.58
C TRP A 42 6.39 -5.29 -12.61
N GLN A 43 7.12 -6.38 -12.36
CA GLN A 43 8.13 -6.90 -13.30
C GLN A 43 7.51 -7.34 -14.63
N GLU A 44 6.35 -7.99 -14.59
CA GLU A 44 5.67 -8.42 -15.81
C GLU A 44 5.11 -7.24 -16.61
N VAL A 45 4.43 -6.29 -15.96
CA VAL A 45 3.82 -5.16 -16.70
C VAL A 45 4.83 -4.16 -17.23
N GLN A 46 6.03 -4.06 -16.65
CA GLN A 46 7.12 -3.25 -17.24
C GLN A 46 7.56 -3.74 -18.63
N LYS A 47 7.28 -5.01 -18.97
CA LYS A 47 7.60 -5.59 -20.28
C LYS A 47 6.50 -5.30 -21.32
N LEU A 48 5.38 -4.72 -20.89
CA LEU A 48 4.20 -4.47 -21.71
C LEU A 48 4.08 -2.97 -22.01
N ASP A 49 3.66 -2.62 -23.22
CA ASP A 49 3.37 -1.23 -23.59
C ASP A 49 2.13 -0.69 -22.87
N ASN A 50 1.16 -1.57 -22.61
CA ASN A 50 -0.05 -1.31 -21.86
C ASN A 50 -0.59 -2.60 -21.21
N PHE A 51 -1.41 -2.44 -20.19
CA PHE A 51 -2.07 -3.53 -19.47
C PHE A 51 -3.41 -3.06 -18.89
N THR A 52 -4.24 -4.03 -18.49
CA THR A 52 -5.54 -3.80 -17.85
C THR A 52 -5.64 -4.57 -16.53
N ILE A 53 -6.75 -4.37 -15.81
CA ILE A 53 -7.07 -5.18 -14.62
C ILE A 53 -7.14 -6.66 -14.97
N ASP A 54 -7.71 -7.02 -16.12
CA ASP A 54 -7.82 -8.43 -16.53
C ASP A 54 -6.43 -9.02 -16.83
N THR A 55 -5.51 -8.25 -17.44
CA THR A 55 -4.11 -8.67 -17.63
C THR A 55 -3.43 -9.02 -16.31
N LEU A 56 -3.52 -8.13 -15.32
CA LEU A 56 -2.94 -8.33 -14.00
C LEU A 56 -3.59 -9.50 -13.26
N THR A 57 -4.91 -9.65 -13.39
CA THR A 57 -5.68 -10.76 -12.79
C THR A 57 -5.19 -12.09 -13.33
N GLN A 58 -5.05 -12.20 -14.66
CA GLN A 58 -4.54 -13.41 -15.31
C GLN A 58 -3.12 -13.75 -14.83
N LEU A 59 -2.21 -12.77 -14.79
CA LEU A 59 -0.84 -12.98 -14.32
C LEU A 59 -0.79 -13.50 -12.88
N LEU A 60 -1.66 -12.98 -12.00
CA LEU A 60 -1.73 -13.39 -10.61
C LEU A 60 -2.30 -14.80 -10.44
N CYS A 61 -3.37 -15.12 -11.18
CA CYS A 61 -3.95 -16.47 -11.22
C CYS A 61 -2.95 -17.50 -11.75
N GLU A 62 -2.20 -17.18 -12.80
CA GLU A 62 -1.19 -18.07 -13.39
C GLU A 62 -0.03 -18.33 -12.42
N GLN A 63 0.40 -17.32 -11.67
CA GLN A 63 1.55 -17.44 -10.77
C GLN A 63 1.21 -18.15 -9.44
N TYR A 64 0.02 -17.90 -8.89
CA TYR A 64 -0.33 -18.33 -7.53
C TYR A 64 -1.49 -19.35 -7.48
N GLU A 65 -2.03 -19.78 -8.63
CA GLU A 65 -3.15 -20.73 -8.74
C GLU A 65 -4.37 -20.34 -7.89
N ILE A 66 -4.64 -19.04 -7.77
CA ILE A 66 -5.78 -18.49 -7.03
C ILE A 66 -7.00 -18.30 -7.92
N ASP A 67 -8.18 -18.17 -7.31
CA ASP A 67 -9.41 -17.92 -8.05
C ASP A 67 -9.46 -16.51 -8.64
N GLU A 68 -10.10 -16.40 -9.81
CA GLU A 68 -10.17 -15.16 -10.59
C GLU A 68 -10.89 -14.03 -9.86
N GLU A 69 -11.90 -14.34 -9.03
CA GLU A 69 -12.67 -13.33 -8.31
C GLU A 69 -11.80 -12.65 -7.23
N THR A 70 -11.11 -13.45 -6.42
CA THR A 70 -10.14 -12.97 -5.43
C THR A 70 -9.01 -12.20 -6.09
N ALA A 71 -8.40 -12.77 -7.14
CA ALA A 71 -7.31 -12.12 -7.88
C ALA A 71 -7.75 -10.76 -8.43
N LYS A 72 -8.94 -10.67 -9.01
CA LYS A 72 -9.46 -9.43 -9.59
C LYS A 72 -9.67 -8.36 -8.53
N LYS A 73 -10.15 -8.73 -7.35
CA LYS A 73 -10.33 -7.81 -6.22
C LYS A 73 -8.99 -7.26 -5.73
N ASP A 74 -8.01 -8.13 -5.54
CA ASP A 74 -6.68 -7.76 -5.07
C ASP A 74 -5.96 -6.87 -6.08
N VAL A 75 -5.99 -7.26 -7.35
CA VAL A 75 -5.42 -6.48 -8.46
C VAL A 75 -6.10 -5.12 -8.62
N THR A 76 -7.43 -5.04 -8.47
CA THR A 76 -8.14 -3.76 -8.56
C THR A 76 -7.69 -2.81 -7.45
N THR A 77 -7.50 -3.33 -6.24
CA THR A 77 -6.98 -2.56 -5.11
C THR A 77 -5.55 -2.10 -5.38
N LEU A 78 -4.70 -3.01 -5.85
CA LEU A 78 -3.31 -2.73 -6.18
C LEU A 78 -3.17 -1.66 -7.28
N ALA A 79 -3.90 -1.80 -8.38
CA ALA A 79 -3.88 -0.83 -9.48
C ALA A 79 -4.39 0.55 -9.03
N THR A 80 -5.37 0.59 -8.13
CA THR A 80 -5.85 1.84 -7.52
C THR A 80 -4.76 2.50 -6.68
N GLN A 81 -4.01 1.73 -5.89
CA GLN A 81 -2.87 2.23 -5.11
C GLN A 81 -1.76 2.76 -6.02
N TRP A 82 -1.44 2.06 -7.12
CA TRP A 82 -0.46 2.51 -8.10
C TRP A 82 -0.89 3.80 -8.80
N ALA A 83 -2.17 3.92 -9.16
CA ALA A 83 -2.72 5.15 -9.75
C ALA A 83 -2.64 6.32 -8.75
N ALA A 84 -3.04 6.10 -7.50
CA ALA A 84 -2.96 7.10 -6.44
C ALA A 84 -1.51 7.52 -6.12
N ALA A 85 -0.56 6.59 -6.22
CA ALA A 85 0.86 6.85 -6.08
C ALA A 85 1.50 7.50 -7.32
N GLY A 86 0.76 7.60 -8.44
CA GLY A 86 1.22 8.25 -9.67
C GLY A 86 2.31 7.48 -10.42
N ILE A 87 2.43 6.17 -10.20
CA ILE A 87 3.46 5.31 -10.83
C ILE A 87 2.95 4.61 -12.10
N ILE A 88 1.66 4.74 -12.41
CA ILE A 88 1.03 4.30 -13.64
C ILE A 88 0.22 5.46 -14.26
N GLU A 89 -0.03 5.39 -15.56
CA GLU A 89 -0.79 6.40 -16.30
C GLU A 89 -1.63 5.78 -17.43
N GLY A 90 -2.60 6.53 -17.98
CA GLY A 90 -3.42 6.13 -19.14
C GLY A 90 -4.93 6.29 -18.92
N GLU A 91 -5.72 6.08 -19.98
CA GLU A 91 -7.18 6.29 -19.94
C GLU A 91 -7.94 5.16 -19.22
N ASP A 92 -7.41 3.93 -19.23
CA ASP A 92 -8.03 2.77 -18.57
C ASP A 92 -7.63 2.60 -17.09
N MET A 93 -7.40 3.70 -16.37
CA MET A 93 -7.14 3.63 -14.93
C MET A 93 -8.44 3.31 -14.17
N PRO A 94 -8.40 2.50 -13.09
CA PRO A 94 -9.58 2.28 -12.26
C PRO A 94 -10.08 3.60 -11.68
N GLU A 95 -11.41 3.78 -11.60
CA GLU A 95 -12.00 4.97 -10.99
C GLU A 95 -11.59 5.07 -9.51
N VAL A 96 -10.66 5.97 -9.22
CA VAL A 96 -10.16 6.21 -7.86
C VAL A 96 -11.26 6.91 -7.06
N LYS A 97 -12.10 6.16 -6.36
CA LYS A 97 -12.85 6.71 -5.22
C LYS A 97 -11.84 6.87 -4.09
N VAL A 98 -11.30 8.08 -3.97
CA VAL A 98 -10.34 8.46 -2.92
C VAL A 98 -11.04 8.41 -1.56
N GLU A 99 -11.19 7.22 -0.99
CA GLU A 99 -11.32 7.07 0.45
C GLU A 99 -9.90 6.84 0.99
N MET A 100 -9.26 7.92 1.41
CA MET A 100 -7.99 7.88 2.12
C MET A 100 -8.20 7.18 3.47
N THR A 101 -8.14 5.85 3.52
CA THR A 101 -7.90 5.15 4.78
C THR A 101 -6.42 5.28 5.10
N GLN A 102 -6.14 6.18 6.03
CA GLN A 102 -4.84 6.43 6.64
C GLN A 102 -4.35 5.18 7.38
N ASP A 103 -3.76 4.22 6.69
CA ASP A 103 -2.93 3.19 7.36
C ASP A 103 -1.48 3.71 7.47
N LYS A 104 -1.31 4.77 8.28
CA LYS A 104 -0.10 4.88 9.10
C LYS A 104 -0.30 3.92 10.27
N LYS A 105 0.15 2.67 10.15
CA LYS A 105 0.40 1.84 11.35
C LYS A 105 1.70 2.31 11.98
N ASP A 106 1.59 3.41 12.71
CA ASP A 106 2.47 3.67 13.83
C ASP A 106 2.33 2.50 14.81
N ILE A 107 3.48 2.00 15.28
CA ILE A 107 3.58 1.06 16.39
C ILE A 107 2.96 1.73 17.62
N GLU A 108 1.75 1.33 17.99
CA GLU A 108 1.11 1.78 19.23
C GLU A 108 1.86 1.22 20.46
N PRO A 109 2.23 2.06 21.45
CA PRO A 109 2.26 1.61 22.83
C PRO A 109 0.84 1.71 23.39
N LYS A 110 0.29 0.54 23.72
CA LYS A 110 -0.97 0.30 24.43
C LYS A 110 -1.25 1.35 25.52
N LYS A 111 -2.48 1.85 25.58
CA LYS A 111 -3.07 2.32 26.84
C LYS A 111 -4.52 1.87 27.00
N GLU A 112 -4.78 1.45 28.24
CA GLU A 112 -5.92 0.73 28.76
C GLU A 112 -7.28 1.40 28.54
N GLN A 113 -8.28 0.52 28.49
CA GLN A 113 -9.71 0.81 28.55
C GLN A 113 -10.06 1.44 29.90
N GLU A 114 -10.65 2.64 29.90
CA GLU A 114 -11.42 3.15 31.03
C GLU A 114 -12.90 3.19 30.65
N THR A 115 -13.67 2.30 31.26
CA THR A 115 -15.12 2.35 31.32
C THR A 115 -15.56 3.29 32.43
N ASN A 116 -16.42 4.25 32.10
CA ASN A 116 -17.12 5.12 33.05
C ASN A 116 -18.02 4.30 33.99
N GLU A 117 -17.88 4.51 35.30
CA GLU A 117 -18.99 4.43 36.26
C GLU A 117 -18.86 5.55 37.31
N GLU A 118 -19.93 6.33 37.48
CA GLU A 118 -20.09 7.34 38.53
C GLU A 118 -20.28 6.69 39.91
N GLY A 119 -19.56 7.18 40.93
CA GLY A 119 -19.81 6.75 42.31
C GLY A 119 -18.92 7.36 43.39
N LYS A 120 -19.36 8.49 43.97
CA LYS A 120 -19.07 9.02 45.34
C LYS A 120 -18.11 8.19 46.25
N LYS A 121 -16.95 8.78 46.64
CA LYS A 121 -16.58 9.18 48.04
C LYS A 121 -15.05 9.34 48.27
N LYS A 122 -14.68 10.53 48.77
CA LYS A 122 -13.76 10.84 49.88
C LYS A 122 -12.46 10.02 50.04
N GLY A 123 -11.36 10.64 49.62
CA GLY A 123 -10.15 10.91 50.41
C GLY A 123 -9.44 9.76 51.13
N PHE A 124 -8.43 9.18 50.48
CA PHE A 124 -7.31 8.38 51.02
C PHE A 124 -6.37 8.20 49.80
N PHE A 125 -5.22 8.85 49.61
CA PHE A 125 -3.97 8.77 50.36
C PHE A 125 -3.05 9.91 49.89
N LYS A 126 -2.85 10.88 50.76
CA LYS A 126 -1.60 11.64 50.88
C LYS A 126 -0.55 10.68 51.47
N ARG A 127 0.72 10.77 51.02
CA ARG A 127 1.91 9.97 51.48
C ARG A 127 1.94 8.62 50.76
N ILE A 128 2.90 8.30 49.90
CA ILE A 128 4.29 7.87 50.16
C ILE A 128 5.02 8.02 48.79
N PHE A 129 5.79 9.06 48.49
CA PHE A 129 7.22 9.26 48.72
C PHE A 129 7.49 10.70 48.22
N GLY A 130 7.84 11.65 49.10
CA GLY A 130 9.22 12.16 49.14
C GLY A 130 9.29 13.48 48.37
#